data_AF-A0A7W0WAV6-F1
#
_entry.id   AF-A0A7W0WAV6-F1
#
_cell.length_a   1.000
_cell.length_b   1.000
_cell.length_c   1.000
_cell.angle_alpha   90.00
_cell.angle_beta   90.00
_cell.angle_gamma   90.00
#
_symmetry.space_group_name_H-M   'P 1'
#
loop_
_entity.id
_entity.type
_entity.pdbx_description
1 polymer ?
#
loop_
_entity_poly.entity_id
_entity_poly.type
_entity_poly.pdbx_seq_one_letter_code
_entity_poly.pdbx_strand_id
1 'polypeptide(L)'
;MIAYKFLSAGAVGLFSRYAWPTPTADALGEWVRVDGELKHCLNGVHACATAQLVEWLDDELWEIELDGAVLEADGAVIAPAGRLVRRLEGWNDECARAFVGHCVDGTVALAAESLAREGRATDAEALLASRSQPGAELKVFELARNLEEDQSGPVSFAADMARLEHGGRPELDADAPTAEAGGPTPAALAANLGFVCAHITAQLAERESAGAYAESYARERVSQSSWLAEKLQLEPPGDAS
;
A
#
# COMPACT_ATOMS: atom_id res chain seq x y z
N MET A 1 19.75 -8.17 -9.90
CA MET A 1 18.28 -8.31 -9.99
C MET A 1 17.65 -6.94 -9.95
N ILE A 2 16.65 -6.67 -10.79
CA ILE A 2 15.84 -5.44 -10.73
C ILE A 2 14.62 -5.69 -9.83
N ALA A 3 14.35 -4.73 -8.94
CA ALA A 3 13.20 -4.71 -8.05
C ALA A 3 12.71 -3.27 -7.85
N TYR A 4 11.73 -3.06 -6.96
CA TYR A 4 11.15 -1.74 -6.70
C TYR A 4 11.32 -1.31 -5.26
N LYS A 5 11.49 -0.01 -5.05
CA LYS A 5 11.63 0.57 -3.70
C LYS A 5 10.83 1.85 -3.59
N PHE A 6 9.94 1.90 -2.62
CA PHE A 6 9.31 3.14 -2.20
C PHE A 6 10.16 3.85 -1.16
N LEU A 7 10.20 5.18 -1.26
CA LEU A 7 10.95 6.09 -0.40
C LEU A 7 10.06 7.31 -0.12
N SER A 8 10.26 7.94 1.03
CA SER A 8 9.69 9.25 1.31
C SER A 8 10.35 10.31 0.43
N ALA A 9 9.72 11.48 0.31
CA ALA A 9 10.21 12.57 -0.52
C ALA A 9 11.72 12.86 -0.31
N GLY A 10 12.47 12.96 -1.41
CA GLY A 10 13.92 13.14 -1.39
C GLY A 10 14.72 11.85 -1.26
N ALA A 11 14.19 10.72 -1.74
CA ALA A 11 14.83 9.40 -1.69
C ALA A 11 15.25 8.95 -0.28
N VAL A 12 14.40 9.21 0.72
CA VAL A 12 14.68 8.84 2.13
C VAL A 12 13.95 7.57 2.51
N GLY A 13 14.66 6.59 3.08
CA GLY A 13 14.05 5.36 3.54
C GLY A 13 13.10 5.61 4.72
N LEU A 14 11.84 5.18 4.60
CA LEU A 14 10.79 5.45 5.59
C LEU A 14 11.18 5.07 7.03
N PHE A 15 11.63 3.83 7.25
CA PHE A 15 12.04 3.33 8.56
C PHE A 15 13.46 3.75 8.95
N SER A 16 14.42 3.52 8.05
CA SER A 16 15.84 3.76 8.32
C SER A 16 16.22 5.23 8.40
N ARG A 17 15.39 6.13 7.87
CA ARG A 17 15.69 7.54 7.59
C ARG A 17 16.97 7.77 6.76
N TYR A 18 17.49 6.71 6.14
CA TYR A 18 18.68 6.76 5.32
C TYR A 18 18.38 7.48 4.00
N ALA A 19 19.13 8.53 3.70
CA ALA A 19 19.06 9.23 2.42
C ALA A 19 19.82 8.42 1.36
N TRP A 20 19.12 7.92 0.36
CA TRP A 20 19.71 7.10 -0.68
C TRP A 20 20.50 7.94 -1.68
N PRO A 21 21.69 7.47 -2.12
CA PRO A 21 22.38 8.05 -3.26
C PRO A 21 21.51 7.94 -4.51
N THR A 22 21.02 9.07 -5.02
CA THR A 22 20.19 9.10 -6.23
C THR A 22 21.07 9.11 -7.49
N PRO A 23 20.57 8.53 -8.60
CA PRO A 23 21.20 8.71 -9.90
C PRO A 23 21.30 10.19 -10.29
N THR A 24 22.30 10.49 -11.12
CA THR A 24 22.47 11.77 -11.81
C THR A 24 22.16 11.61 -13.30
N ALA A 25 22.26 12.68 -14.08
CA ALA A 25 22.04 12.60 -15.53
C ALA A 25 22.96 11.58 -16.23
N ASP A 26 24.18 11.39 -15.71
CA ASP A 26 25.22 10.59 -16.37
C ASP A 26 25.59 9.30 -15.59
N ALA A 27 25.00 9.06 -14.42
CA ALA A 27 25.36 7.92 -13.59
C ALA A 27 24.21 7.40 -12.72
N LEU A 28 24.21 6.09 -12.47
CA LEU A 28 23.31 5.45 -11.51
C LEU A 28 23.66 5.88 -10.07
N GLY A 29 22.76 5.59 -9.12
CA GLY A 29 23.05 5.78 -7.70
C GLY A 29 24.26 4.98 -7.23
N GLU A 30 24.93 5.46 -6.19
CA GLU A 30 26.00 4.71 -5.55
C GLU A 30 25.46 3.45 -4.85
N TRP A 31 26.28 2.40 -4.82
CA TRP A 31 25.95 1.16 -4.13
C TRP A 31 25.88 1.36 -2.62
N VAL A 32 24.71 1.12 -2.05
CA VAL A 32 24.49 0.94 -0.62
C VAL A 32 24.76 -0.52 -0.30
N ARG A 33 25.63 -0.79 0.68
CA ARG A 33 26.03 -2.14 1.09
C ARG A 33 25.82 -2.34 2.57
N VAL A 34 25.45 -3.56 2.94
CA VAL A 34 25.45 -4.03 4.32
C VAL A 34 26.47 -5.15 4.48
N ASP A 35 27.16 -5.15 5.61
CA ASP A 35 28.05 -6.24 6.00
C ASP A 35 27.30 -7.26 6.88
N GLY A 36 27.77 -8.51 6.83
CA GLY A 36 27.28 -9.60 7.66
C GLY A 36 26.18 -10.46 7.04
N GLU A 37 25.75 -11.48 7.78
CA GLU A 37 24.65 -12.37 7.40
C GLU A 37 23.33 -11.59 7.33
N LEU A 38 22.58 -11.73 6.24
CA LEU A 38 21.28 -11.10 6.09
C LEU A 38 20.27 -11.71 7.06
N LYS A 39 19.60 -10.83 7.79
CA LYS A 39 18.55 -11.12 8.75
C LYS A 39 17.38 -10.24 8.42
N HIS A 40 16.25 -10.88 8.14
CA HIS A 40 14.99 -10.24 7.83
C HIS A 40 14.66 -9.13 8.86
N CYS A 41 14.23 -7.97 8.35
CA CYS A 41 13.96 -6.74 9.12
C CYS A 41 15.13 -6.12 9.91
N LEU A 42 16.32 -6.74 9.96
CA LEU A 42 17.46 -6.26 10.77
C LEU A 42 18.58 -5.67 9.92
N ASN A 43 18.96 -6.32 8.83
CA ASN A 43 19.96 -5.83 7.90
C ASN A 43 19.66 -6.29 6.47
N GLY A 44 20.17 -5.54 5.50
CA GLY A 44 19.91 -5.77 4.09
C GLY A 44 19.32 -4.55 3.41
N VAL A 45 19.59 -4.43 2.12
CA VAL A 45 18.83 -3.58 1.24
C VAL A 45 17.50 -4.26 0.96
N HIS A 46 16.42 -3.63 1.43
CA HIS A 46 15.06 -4.11 1.22
C HIS A 46 14.43 -3.43 0.01
N ALA A 47 13.77 -4.23 -0.82
CA ALA A 47 12.97 -3.85 -1.97
C ALA A 47 11.71 -4.74 -2.01
N CYS A 48 10.86 -4.53 -3.01
CA CYS A 48 9.63 -5.28 -3.20
C CYS A 48 9.50 -5.77 -4.64
N ALA A 49 8.79 -6.88 -4.81
CA ALA A 49 8.32 -7.32 -6.11
C ALA A 49 7.08 -6.53 -6.54
N THR A 50 6.73 -6.60 -7.83
CA THR A 50 5.49 -6.00 -8.33
C THR A 50 4.24 -6.50 -7.59
N ALA A 51 4.24 -7.78 -7.17
CA ALA A 51 3.14 -8.38 -6.42
C ALA A 51 2.93 -7.77 -5.02
N GLN A 52 3.93 -7.09 -4.46
CA GLN A 52 3.91 -6.53 -3.11
C GLN A 52 3.91 -5.00 -3.07
N LEU A 53 3.85 -4.32 -4.23
CA LEU A 53 3.98 -2.85 -4.32
C LEU A 53 3.12 -2.10 -3.30
N VAL A 54 1.87 -2.51 -3.11
CA VAL A 54 0.94 -1.75 -2.28
C VAL A 54 1.27 -1.80 -0.79
N GLU A 55 2.05 -2.79 -0.34
CA GLU A 55 2.56 -2.89 1.03
C GLU A 55 3.67 -1.87 1.32
N TRP A 56 4.26 -1.29 0.28
CA TRP A 56 5.43 -0.43 0.39
C TRP A 56 5.15 1.04 0.06
N LEU A 57 3.93 1.40 -0.40
CA LEU A 57 3.61 2.74 -0.94
C LEU A 57 4.17 3.88 -0.09
N ASP A 58 4.82 4.84 -0.72
CA ASP A 58 5.32 6.09 -0.13
C ASP A 58 5.39 7.17 -1.23
N ASP A 59 5.89 8.35 -0.92
CA ASP A 59 5.87 9.51 -1.84
C ASP A 59 6.61 9.27 -3.17
N GLU A 60 7.67 8.45 -3.18
CA GLU A 60 8.49 8.20 -4.35
C GLU A 60 8.66 6.72 -4.63
N LEU A 61 8.49 6.30 -5.89
CA LEU A 61 8.79 4.96 -6.34
C LEU A 61 10.07 4.96 -7.19
N TRP A 62 10.95 4.02 -6.89
CA TRP A 62 12.24 3.85 -7.54
C TRP A 62 12.41 2.43 -8.07
N GLU A 63 13.05 2.34 -9.23
CA GLU A 63 13.67 1.09 -9.69
C GLU A 63 15.02 0.95 -9.00
N ILE A 64 15.27 -0.22 -8.41
CA ILE A 64 16.49 -0.53 -7.67
C ILE A 64 17.15 -1.77 -8.26
N GLU A 65 18.46 -1.69 -8.45
CA GLU A 65 19.29 -2.84 -8.78
C GLU A 65 19.83 -3.43 -7.48
N LEU A 66 19.64 -4.74 -7.30
CA LEU A 66 20.12 -5.52 -6.18
C LEU A 66 21.26 -6.43 -6.61
N ASP A 67 22.28 -6.55 -5.76
CA ASP A 67 23.45 -7.41 -5.95
C ASP A 67 23.69 -8.31 -4.74
N GLY A 68 24.23 -9.50 -5.01
CA GLY A 68 24.45 -10.59 -4.06
C GLY A 68 23.28 -11.57 -3.94
N ALA A 69 23.36 -12.45 -2.94
CA ALA A 69 22.34 -13.46 -2.69
C ALA A 69 21.05 -12.79 -2.19
N VAL A 70 19.99 -12.93 -2.98
CA VAL A 70 18.67 -12.36 -2.69
C VAL A 70 17.85 -13.34 -1.84
N LEU A 71 17.27 -12.83 -0.75
CA LEU A 71 16.31 -13.55 0.09
C LEU A 71 14.92 -12.94 -0.11
N GLU A 72 13.93 -13.79 -0.36
CA GLU A 72 12.52 -13.40 -0.35
C GLU A 72 11.90 -13.81 0.99
N ALA A 73 11.38 -12.84 1.74
CA ALA A 73 10.78 -13.09 3.06
C ALA A 73 9.78 -11.98 3.44
N ASP A 74 8.62 -12.38 3.98
CA ASP A 74 7.51 -11.52 4.43
C ASP A 74 7.22 -10.30 3.54
N GLY A 75 6.91 -10.53 2.27
CA GLY A 75 6.54 -9.43 1.37
C GLY A 75 7.72 -8.59 0.85
N ALA A 76 8.96 -8.97 1.17
CA ALA A 76 10.17 -8.24 0.83
C ALA A 76 11.16 -9.08 0.01
N VAL A 77 11.95 -8.37 -0.78
CA VAL A 77 13.17 -8.86 -1.44
C VAL A 77 14.36 -8.19 -0.75
N ILE A 78 15.29 -8.99 -0.23
CA ILE A 78 16.40 -8.52 0.61
C ILE A 78 17.73 -8.94 -0.02
N ALA A 79 18.64 -7.99 -0.19
CA ALA A 79 19.98 -8.23 -0.76
C ALA A 79 21.07 -7.56 0.09
N PRO A 80 22.34 -8.02 0.01
CA PRO A 80 23.44 -7.38 0.71
C PRO A 80 23.83 -6.02 0.10
N ALA A 81 23.48 -5.77 -1.17
CA ALA A 81 23.77 -4.51 -1.83
C ALA A 81 22.62 -4.07 -2.74
N GLY A 82 22.46 -2.76 -2.89
CA GLY A 82 21.53 -2.18 -3.86
C GLY A 82 21.87 -0.74 -4.23
N ARG A 83 21.43 -0.31 -5.41
CA ARG A 83 21.55 1.08 -5.87
C ARG A 83 20.31 1.54 -6.63
N LEU A 84 19.93 2.79 -6.45
CA LEU A 84 18.82 3.37 -7.20
C LEU A 84 19.22 3.55 -8.67
N VAL A 85 18.38 3.04 -9.57
CA VAL A 85 18.60 3.12 -11.02
C VAL A 85 17.94 4.38 -11.56
N ARG A 86 16.64 4.54 -11.30
CA ARG A 86 15.83 5.69 -11.75
C ARG A 86 14.58 5.84 -10.90
N ARG A 87 14.08 7.08 -10.83
CA ARG A 87 12.76 7.37 -10.27
C ARG A 87 11.69 7.02 -11.31
N LEU A 88 10.58 6.45 -10.84
CA LEU A 88 9.41 6.14 -11.65
C LEU A 88 8.42 7.31 -11.58
N GLU A 89 8.58 8.29 -12.47
CA GLU A 89 7.73 9.51 -12.53
C GLU A 89 6.23 9.23 -12.77
N GLY A 90 5.91 8.02 -13.24
CA GLY A 90 4.53 7.54 -13.35
C GLY A 90 3.84 7.42 -12.00
N TRP A 91 4.59 7.16 -10.91
CA TRP A 91 4.08 7.27 -9.56
C TRP A 91 4.11 8.74 -9.13
N ASN A 92 2.96 9.38 -9.28
CA ASN A 92 2.73 10.77 -8.95
C ASN A 92 1.33 10.94 -8.34
N ASP A 93 1.00 12.16 -7.94
CA ASP A 93 -0.29 12.53 -7.36
C ASP A 93 -1.51 12.06 -8.16
N GLU A 94 -1.44 12.10 -9.49
CA GLU A 94 -2.54 11.64 -10.35
C GLU A 94 -2.70 10.12 -10.29
N CYS A 95 -1.58 9.39 -10.37
CA CYS A 95 -1.57 7.93 -10.23
C CYS A 95 -2.07 7.49 -8.85
N ALA A 96 -1.62 8.17 -7.78
CA ALA A 96 -2.06 7.88 -6.42
C ALA A 96 -3.58 8.08 -6.24
N ARG A 97 -4.15 9.16 -6.79
CA ARG A 97 -5.60 9.37 -6.80
C ARG A 97 -6.35 8.33 -7.63
N ALA A 98 -5.81 7.93 -8.78
CA ALA A 98 -6.40 6.89 -9.61
C ALA A 98 -6.41 5.53 -8.88
N PHE A 99 -5.34 5.22 -8.13
CA PHE A 99 -5.25 4.04 -7.28
C PHE A 99 -6.30 4.06 -6.17
N VAL A 100 -6.47 5.19 -5.48
CA VAL A 100 -7.54 5.39 -4.49
C VAL A 100 -8.91 5.11 -5.12
N GLY A 101 -9.19 5.72 -6.27
CA GLY A 101 -10.46 5.51 -6.98
C GLY A 101 -10.71 4.04 -7.32
N HIS A 102 -9.67 3.31 -7.77
CA HIS A 102 -9.76 1.88 -8.04
C HIS A 102 -10.14 1.07 -6.79
N CYS A 103 -9.46 1.30 -5.66
CA CYS A 103 -9.71 0.59 -4.41
C CYS A 103 -11.11 0.88 -3.85
N VAL A 104 -11.51 2.15 -3.86
CA VAL A 104 -12.83 2.61 -3.40
C VAL A 104 -13.93 1.99 -4.26
N ASP A 105 -13.80 2.05 -5.59
CA ASP A 105 -14.81 1.55 -6.50
C ASP A 105 -15.03 0.04 -6.37
N GLY A 106 -13.94 -0.73 -6.20
CA GLY A 106 -14.01 -2.17 -5.94
C GLY A 106 -14.70 -2.49 -4.60
N THR A 107 -14.33 -1.77 -3.54
CA THR A 107 -14.90 -1.96 -2.20
C THR A 107 -16.38 -1.61 -2.14
N VAL A 108 -16.78 -0.49 -2.76
CA VAL A 108 -18.18 -0.05 -2.88
C VAL A 108 -19.01 -1.10 -3.61
N ALA A 109 -18.49 -1.67 -4.71
CA ALA A 109 -19.18 -2.72 -5.45
C ALA A 109 -19.41 -3.98 -4.60
N LEU A 110 -18.35 -4.48 -3.93
CA LEU A 110 -18.44 -5.66 -3.06
C LEU A 110 -19.39 -5.45 -1.87
N ALA A 111 -19.31 -4.30 -1.22
CA ALA A 111 -20.19 -3.96 -0.10
C ALA A 111 -21.66 -3.87 -0.53
N ALA A 112 -21.93 -3.29 -1.71
CA ALA A 112 -23.28 -3.26 -2.25
C ALA A 112 -23.81 -4.66 -2.59
N GLU A 113 -22.98 -5.54 -3.14
CA GLU A 113 -23.36 -6.94 -3.38
C GLU A 113 -23.71 -7.66 -2.07
N SER A 114 -22.96 -7.41 -0.99
CA SER A 114 -23.27 -7.94 0.34
C SER A 114 -24.62 -7.44 0.85
N LEU A 115 -24.86 -6.13 0.79
CA LEU A 115 -26.13 -5.52 1.19
C LEU A 115 -27.32 -6.08 0.41
N ALA A 116 -27.16 -6.27 -0.90
CA ALA A 116 -28.20 -6.84 -1.74
C ALA A 116 -28.55 -8.28 -1.32
N ARG A 117 -27.54 -9.11 -1.00
CA ARG A 117 -27.75 -10.49 -0.49
C ARG A 117 -28.45 -10.53 0.86
N GLU A 118 -28.23 -9.52 1.70
CA GLU A 118 -28.92 -9.34 2.98
C GLU A 118 -30.35 -8.78 2.84
N GLY A 119 -30.83 -8.55 1.61
CA GLY A 119 -32.17 -8.01 1.35
C GLY A 119 -32.27 -6.49 1.46
N ARG A 120 -31.14 -5.77 1.53
CA ARG A 120 -31.06 -4.30 1.62
C ARG A 120 -30.81 -3.65 0.26
N ALA A 121 -31.64 -3.98 -0.73
CA ALA A 121 -31.45 -3.57 -2.12
C ALA A 121 -31.36 -2.04 -2.32
N THR A 122 -32.20 -1.26 -1.63
CA THR A 122 -32.16 0.21 -1.72
C THR A 122 -30.83 0.79 -1.23
N ASP A 123 -30.27 0.24 -0.15
CA ASP A 123 -28.99 0.69 0.39
C ASP A 123 -27.83 0.31 -0.54
N ALA A 124 -27.90 -0.88 -1.14
CA ALA A 124 -26.94 -1.33 -2.14
C ALA A 124 -26.92 -0.41 -3.38
N GLU A 125 -28.09 -0.06 -3.91
CA GLU A 125 -28.23 0.87 -5.04
C GLU A 125 -27.68 2.26 -4.71
N ALA A 126 -28.00 2.79 -3.53
CA ALA A 126 -27.50 4.08 -3.07
C ALA A 126 -25.96 4.07 -2.92
N LEU A 127 -25.40 2.98 -2.40
CA LEU A 127 -23.96 2.82 -2.26
C LEU A 127 -23.27 2.74 -3.64
N LEU A 128 -23.78 1.94 -4.57
CA LEU A 128 -23.26 1.86 -5.94
C LEU A 128 -23.33 3.21 -6.67
N ALA A 129 -24.38 3.98 -6.46
CA ALA A 129 -24.53 5.31 -7.07
C ALA A 129 -23.48 6.33 -6.56
N SER A 130 -22.89 6.09 -5.39
CA SER A 130 -21.82 6.94 -4.85
C SER A 130 -20.45 6.68 -5.50
N ARG A 131 -20.32 5.59 -6.28
CA ARG A 131 -19.08 5.20 -6.94
C ARG A 131 -18.55 6.32 -7.84
N SER A 132 -17.24 6.52 -7.81
CA SER A 132 -16.54 7.52 -8.63
C SER A 132 -17.04 8.98 -8.44
N GLN A 133 -17.85 9.27 -7.41
CA GLN A 133 -18.22 10.62 -7.02
C GLN A 133 -17.14 11.23 -6.11
N PRO A 134 -16.96 12.56 -6.11
CA PRO A 134 -16.11 13.21 -5.11
C PRO A 134 -16.57 12.86 -3.69
N GLY A 135 -15.64 12.44 -2.82
CA GLY A 135 -15.95 12.04 -1.45
C GLY A 135 -16.38 10.58 -1.28
N ALA A 136 -16.31 9.74 -2.33
CA ALA A 136 -16.58 8.31 -2.23
C ALA A 136 -15.66 7.59 -1.20
N GLU A 137 -14.47 8.13 -0.95
CA GLU A 137 -13.57 7.70 0.12
C GLU A 137 -14.21 7.80 1.52
N LEU A 138 -15.07 8.80 1.76
CA LEU A 138 -15.79 8.94 3.02
C LEU A 138 -16.78 7.78 3.22
N LYS A 139 -17.34 7.23 2.12
CA LYS A 139 -18.24 6.07 2.19
C LYS A 139 -17.49 4.81 2.61
N VAL A 140 -16.25 4.63 2.16
CA VAL A 140 -15.38 3.54 2.62
C VAL A 140 -15.13 3.64 4.12
N PHE A 141 -14.91 4.85 4.63
CA PHE A 141 -14.73 5.07 6.06
C PHE A 141 -15.98 4.81 6.88
N GLU A 142 -17.16 5.24 6.38
CA GLU A 142 -18.44 4.89 6.99
C GLU A 142 -18.66 3.37 7.03
N LEU A 143 -18.32 2.65 5.95
CA LEU A 143 -18.40 1.20 5.87
C LEU A 143 -17.49 0.53 6.90
N ALA A 144 -16.22 0.93 6.98
CA ALA A 144 -15.26 0.40 7.95
C ALA A 144 -15.80 0.51 9.39
N ARG A 145 -16.27 1.70 9.78
CA ARG A 145 -16.84 1.93 11.12
C ARG A 145 -18.05 1.03 11.41
N ASN A 146 -18.96 0.87 10.45
CA ASN A 146 -20.15 0.03 10.63
C ASN A 146 -19.78 -1.46 10.78
N LEU A 147 -18.73 -1.92 10.10
CA LEU A 147 -18.28 -3.31 10.22
C LEU A 147 -17.58 -3.60 11.55
N GLU A 148 -16.90 -2.60 12.13
CA GLU A 148 -16.31 -2.69 13.48
C GLU A 148 -17.37 -2.78 14.58
N GLU A 149 -18.42 -1.98 14.52
CA GLU A 149 -19.50 -1.96 15.53
C GLU A 149 -20.18 -3.33 15.67
N ASP A 150 -20.17 -4.13 14.61
CA ASP A 150 -20.73 -5.49 14.55
C ASP A 150 -19.77 -6.57 15.09
N GLN A 151 -18.47 -6.27 15.21
CA GLN A 151 -17.45 -7.19 15.74
C GLN A 151 -17.04 -6.81 17.16
N SER A 152 -17.38 -7.64 18.15
CA SER A 152 -17.07 -7.40 19.58
C SER A 152 -15.59 -7.63 19.97
N GLY A 153 -14.64 -7.35 19.08
CA GLY A 153 -13.19 -7.53 19.27
C GLY A 153 -12.39 -6.28 18.85
N PRO A 154 -11.17 -6.07 19.37
CA PRO A 154 -10.42 -4.84 19.14
C PRO A 154 -9.76 -4.89 17.78
N VAL A 155 -10.49 -4.51 16.74
CA VAL A 155 -9.87 -4.05 15.50
C VAL A 155 -9.94 -2.53 15.55
N SER A 156 -8.78 -1.90 15.38
CA SER A 156 -8.54 -0.48 15.64
C SER A 156 -8.60 0.35 14.35
N PHE A 157 -9.51 0.03 13.41
CA PHE A 157 -9.72 0.86 12.22
C PHE A 157 -10.15 2.26 12.63
N ALA A 158 -11.03 2.46 13.61
CA ALA A 158 -11.44 3.81 14.00
C ALA A 158 -10.28 4.71 14.49
N ALA A 159 -9.28 4.16 15.20
CA ALA A 159 -8.11 4.93 15.63
C ALA A 159 -7.11 5.13 14.48
N ASP A 160 -7.00 4.13 13.60
CA ASP A 160 -6.20 4.21 12.39
C ASP A 160 -6.79 5.26 11.45
N MET A 161 -8.12 5.30 11.31
CA MET A 161 -8.93 6.26 10.55
C MET A 161 -8.65 7.71 10.95
N ALA A 162 -8.66 8.02 12.25
CA ALA A 162 -8.31 9.33 12.75
C ALA A 162 -6.84 9.67 12.46
N ARG A 163 -5.93 8.68 12.46
CA ARG A 163 -4.55 8.87 12.00
C ARG A 163 -4.49 9.09 10.49
N LEU A 164 -5.30 8.41 9.67
CA LEU A 164 -5.36 8.57 8.20
C LEU A 164 -5.79 9.99 7.82
N GLU A 165 -6.79 10.56 8.51
CA GLU A 165 -7.24 11.94 8.30
C GLU A 165 -6.12 12.97 8.53
N HIS A 166 -5.15 12.63 9.39
CA HIS A 166 -4.00 13.47 9.73
C HIS A 166 -2.70 13.02 9.04
N GLY A 167 -2.77 12.10 8.05
CA GLY A 167 -1.59 11.59 7.33
C GLY A 167 -0.66 10.68 8.15
N GLY A 168 -1.13 10.19 9.30
CA GLY A 168 -0.46 9.17 10.09
C GLY A 168 -0.47 7.81 9.39
N ARG A 169 0.60 7.05 9.60
CA ARG A 169 0.80 5.66 9.16
C ARG A 169 0.61 4.77 10.38
N PRO A 170 -0.52 4.06 10.53
CA PRO A 170 -0.83 3.25 11.71
C PRO A 170 0.24 2.22 12.10
N GLU A 171 0.96 1.73 11.10
CA GLU A 171 2.05 0.76 11.19
C GLU A 171 3.36 1.37 11.73
N LEU A 172 3.46 2.69 11.85
CA LEU A 172 4.65 3.43 12.31
C LEU A 172 4.40 4.09 13.67
N ASP A 173 4.30 3.28 14.72
CA ASP A 173 4.38 3.67 16.14
C ASP A 173 3.27 4.60 16.69
N ALA A 174 3.00 4.47 17.99
CA ALA A 174 1.98 5.28 18.68
C ALA A 174 2.38 6.75 18.89
N ASP A 175 3.66 7.07 18.70
CA ASP A 175 4.30 8.37 18.94
C ASP A 175 4.64 9.13 17.65
N ALA A 176 4.06 8.76 16.50
CA ALA A 176 4.21 9.51 15.25
C ALA A 176 3.84 11.00 15.48
N PRO A 177 4.68 11.96 15.04
CA PRO A 177 4.52 13.36 15.40
C PRO A 177 3.13 13.88 15.01
N THR A 178 2.33 14.16 16.02
CA THR A 178 1.08 14.91 15.90
C THR A 178 1.43 16.38 15.71
N ALA A 179 1.00 16.95 14.58
CA ALA A 179 0.99 18.38 14.26
C ALA A 179 2.24 18.95 13.57
N GLU A 180 2.05 19.20 12.26
CA GLU A 180 2.41 20.42 11.47
C GLU A 180 2.44 20.13 9.95
N ALA A 181 2.15 18.90 9.52
CA ALA A 181 1.92 18.62 8.10
C ALA A 181 0.57 19.20 7.65
N GLY A 182 0.50 19.69 6.41
CA GLY A 182 -0.79 19.85 5.72
C GLY A 182 -1.55 18.52 5.66
N GLY A 183 -2.72 18.50 5.02
CA GLY A 183 -3.46 17.25 4.83
C GLY A 183 -2.59 16.12 4.23
N PRO A 184 -3.03 14.84 4.35
CA PRO A 184 -2.26 13.69 3.88
C PRO A 184 -1.81 13.87 2.43
N THR A 185 -0.55 13.49 2.12
CA THR A 185 -0.10 13.45 0.72
C THR A 185 -0.97 12.45 -0.06
N PRO A 186 -1.17 12.63 -1.38
CA PRO A 186 -1.91 11.66 -2.18
C PRO A 186 -1.36 10.22 -2.06
N ALA A 187 -0.04 10.07 -1.91
CA ALA A 187 0.60 8.78 -1.70
C ALA A 187 0.25 8.18 -0.32
N ALA A 188 0.28 8.99 0.75
CA ALA A 188 -0.16 8.55 2.08
C ALA A 188 -1.64 8.13 2.08
N LEU A 189 -2.50 8.92 1.42
CA LEU A 189 -3.91 8.57 1.27
C LEU A 189 -4.09 7.26 0.48
N ALA A 190 -3.31 7.05 -0.59
CA ALA A 190 -3.32 5.81 -1.37
C ALA A 190 -2.92 4.59 -0.54
N ALA A 191 -1.83 4.67 0.23
CA ALA A 191 -1.39 3.60 1.14
C ALA A 191 -2.50 3.20 2.11
N ASN A 192 -3.07 4.22 2.76
CA ASN A 192 -4.06 4.07 3.81
C ASN A 192 -5.40 3.53 3.28
N LEU A 193 -5.95 4.13 2.21
CA LEU A 193 -7.22 3.67 1.65
C LEU A 193 -7.12 2.28 1.02
N GLY A 194 -6.01 1.95 0.35
CA GLY A 194 -5.81 0.60 -0.17
C GLY A 194 -5.85 -0.46 0.93
N PHE A 195 -5.25 -0.16 2.09
CA PHE A 195 -5.26 -1.03 3.26
C PHE A 195 -6.66 -1.19 3.86
N VAL A 196 -7.39 -0.08 4.09
CA VAL A 196 -8.76 -0.11 4.61
C VAL A 196 -9.70 -0.88 3.67
N CYS A 197 -9.60 -0.65 2.36
CA CYS A 197 -10.37 -1.38 1.35
C CYS A 197 -10.12 -2.90 1.42
N ALA A 198 -8.85 -3.32 1.56
CA ALA A 198 -8.50 -4.73 1.69
C ALA A 198 -9.11 -5.39 2.94
N HIS A 199 -9.19 -4.64 4.04
CA HIS A 199 -9.81 -5.11 5.26
C HIS A 199 -11.32 -5.21 5.19
N ILE A 200 -12.00 -4.23 4.59
CA ILE A 200 -13.44 -4.31 4.35
C ILE A 200 -13.75 -5.54 3.51
N THR A 201 -13.01 -5.76 2.42
CA THR A 201 -13.15 -6.95 1.56
C THR A 201 -12.96 -8.25 2.37
N ALA A 202 -11.95 -8.31 3.23
CA ALA A 202 -11.70 -9.48 4.08
C ALA A 202 -12.80 -9.72 5.12
N GLN A 203 -13.35 -8.66 5.74
CA GLN A 203 -14.43 -8.76 6.71
C GLN A 203 -15.75 -9.19 6.07
N LEU A 204 -16.07 -8.69 4.88
CA LEU A 204 -17.24 -9.12 4.12
C LEU A 204 -17.14 -10.62 3.79
N ALA A 205 -15.95 -11.08 3.36
CA ALA A 205 -15.71 -12.50 3.11
C ALA A 205 -15.83 -13.36 4.39
N GLU A 206 -15.32 -12.89 5.53
CA GLU A 206 -15.40 -13.59 6.82
C GLU A 206 -16.86 -13.78 7.29
N ARG A 207 -17.74 -12.81 7.03
CA ARG A 207 -19.18 -12.92 7.32
C ARG A 207 -19.86 -14.02 6.50
N GLU A 208 -19.39 -14.24 5.28
CA GLU A 208 -19.92 -15.27 4.39
C GLU A 208 -19.34 -16.65 4.68
N SER A 209 -18.05 -16.71 5.02
CA SER A 209 -17.34 -17.94 5.31
C SER A 209 -16.30 -17.70 6.40
N ALA A 210 -16.53 -18.30 7.57
CA ALA A 210 -15.59 -18.23 8.68
C ALA A 210 -14.19 -18.74 8.27
N GLY A 211 -13.15 -17.99 8.62
CA GLY A 211 -11.76 -18.23 8.27
C GLY A 211 -11.33 -17.70 6.90
N ALA A 212 -12.20 -17.03 6.13
CA ALA A 212 -11.88 -16.50 4.80
C ALA A 212 -11.11 -15.16 4.84
N TYR A 213 -10.99 -14.53 6.01
CA TYR A 213 -10.38 -13.20 6.16
C TYR A 213 -8.96 -13.12 5.58
N ALA A 214 -8.04 -13.98 6.04
CA ALA A 214 -6.62 -13.86 5.70
C ALA A 214 -6.38 -14.06 4.20
N GLU A 215 -7.04 -15.06 3.60
CA GLU A 215 -6.96 -15.31 2.17
C GLU A 215 -7.54 -14.14 1.35
N SER A 216 -8.70 -13.61 1.77
CA SER A 216 -9.37 -12.53 1.04
C SER A 216 -8.61 -11.21 1.14
N TYR A 217 -8.03 -10.91 2.31
CA TYR A 217 -7.11 -9.80 2.48
C TYR A 217 -5.92 -9.92 1.53
N ALA A 218 -5.20 -11.05 1.56
CA ALA A 218 -4.03 -11.26 0.72
C ALA A 218 -4.36 -11.17 -0.77
N ARG A 219 -5.48 -11.77 -1.20
CA ARG A 219 -5.98 -11.72 -2.58
C ARG A 219 -6.26 -10.29 -3.03
N GLU A 220 -6.89 -9.49 -2.18
CA GLU A 220 -7.17 -8.08 -2.49
C GLU A 220 -5.88 -7.25 -2.58
N ARG A 221 -4.91 -7.46 -1.68
CA ARG A 221 -3.60 -6.79 -1.76
C ARG A 221 -2.85 -7.14 -3.04
N VAL A 222 -2.86 -8.41 -3.47
CA VAL A 222 -2.28 -8.83 -4.75
C VAL A 222 -3.00 -8.19 -5.95
N SER A 223 -4.33 -8.09 -5.90
CA SER A 223 -5.13 -7.42 -6.93
C SER A 223 -4.75 -5.94 -7.07
N GLN A 224 -4.68 -5.23 -5.94
CA GLN A 224 -4.27 -3.82 -5.89
C GLN A 224 -2.83 -3.61 -6.43
N SER A 225 -1.89 -4.46 -6.02
CA SER A 225 -0.52 -4.48 -6.55
C SER A 225 -0.49 -4.72 -8.06
N SER A 226 -1.29 -5.66 -8.55
CA SER A 226 -1.35 -6.00 -9.98
C SER A 226 -1.88 -4.83 -10.80
N TRP A 227 -2.95 -4.17 -10.33
CA TRP A 227 -3.48 -2.97 -10.96
C TRP A 227 -2.43 -1.86 -11.02
N LEU A 228 -1.69 -1.63 -9.92
CA LEU A 228 -0.70 -0.57 -9.85
C LEU A 228 0.50 -0.87 -10.76
N ALA A 229 0.97 -2.12 -10.78
CA ALA A 229 2.04 -2.57 -11.67
C ALA A 229 1.65 -2.40 -13.15
N GLU A 230 0.42 -2.77 -13.53
CA GLU A 230 -0.09 -2.58 -14.89
C GLU A 230 -0.18 -1.08 -15.23
N LYS A 231 -0.74 -0.27 -14.32
CA LYS A 231 -0.89 1.18 -14.49
C LYS A 231 0.45 1.88 -14.73
N LEU A 232 1.50 1.41 -14.05
CA LEU A 232 2.86 1.93 -14.11
C LEU A 232 3.75 1.21 -15.13
N GLN A 233 3.23 0.18 -15.82
CA GLN A 233 3.95 -0.65 -16.79
C GLN A 233 5.23 -1.28 -16.21
N LEU A 234 5.12 -1.84 -15.01
CA LEU A 234 6.23 -2.45 -14.29
C LEU A 234 6.41 -3.91 -14.69
N GLU A 235 7.66 -4.34 -14.81
CA GLU A 235 8.02 -5.72 -15.08
C GLU A 235 8.17 -6.48 -13.75
N PRO A 236 7.81 -7.77 -13.69
CA PRO A 236 8.12 -8.57 -12.52
C PRO A 236 9.65 -8.59 -12.28
N PRO A 237 10.09 -8.75 -11.02
CA PRO A 237 11.52 -8.78 -10.73
C PRO A 237 12.24 -9.83 -11.55
N GLY A 238 13.41 -9.46 -12.09
CA GLY A 238 14.18 -10.31 -12.99
C GLY A 238 15.66 -9.97 -12.96
N ASP A 239 16.45 -10.80 -13.63
CA ASP A 239 17.87 -10.53 -13.82
C ASP A 239 18.04 -9.26 -14.66
N ALA A 240 19.00 -8.40 -14.27
CA ALA A 240 19.33 -7.23 -15.06
C ALA A 240 19.98 -7.71 -16.37
N SER A 241 19.34 -7.42 -17.51
CA SER A 241 19.84 -7.76 -18.84
C SER A 241 20.99 -6.86 -19.28
#